data_AF-A0A2R4VR99-F1
#
_entry.id   AF-A0A2R4VR99-F1
#
_cell.length_a   1.000
_cell.length_b   1.000
_cell.length_c   1.000
_cell.angle_alpha   90.00
_cell.angle_beta   90.00
_cell.angle_gamma   90.00
#
_symmetry.space_group_name_H-M   'P 1'
#
loop_
_entity.id
_entity.type
_entity.pdbx_description
1 polymer ?
#
loop_
_entity_poly.entity_id
_entity_poly.type
_entity_poly.pdbx_seq_one_letter_code
_entity_poly.pdbx_strand_id
1 'polypeptide(L)'
;MGLCRFGGQGACLGCHRTKAEVKGWKRLSAAAKAAINERIRQGTQEVPVAARNGKAPRKRLRKLERKIGKLEAKLAALRAERDAMADPD
;
A
#
# COMPACT_ATOMS: atom_id res chain seq x y z
N MET A 1 -18.86 -5.84 -13.72
CA MET A 1 -17.63 -6.65 -13.89
C MET A 1 -16.56 -5.76 -14.50
N GLY A 2 -15.54 -5.36 -13.74
CA GLY A 2 -14.55 -4.38 -14.18
C GLY A 2 -13.62 -4.93 -15.27
N LEU A 3 -13.67 -4.37 -16.47
CA LEU A 3 -12.74 -4.72 -17.56
C LEU A 3 -11.32 -4.27 -17.15
N CYS A 4 -10.39 -5.23 -17.05
CA CYS A 4 -8.97 -4.92 -16.94
C CYS A 4 -8.56 -4.02 -18.10
N ARG A 5 -8.00 -2.85 -17.79
CA ARG A 5 -7.44 -1.91 -18.78
C ARG A 5 -5.95 -2.21 -18.91
N PHE A 6 -5.47 -2.51 -20.11
CA PHE A 6 -4.07 -2.85 -20.36
C PHE A 6 -3.32 -1.65 -20.95
N GLY A 7 -2.12 -1.37 -20.44
CA GLY A 7 -1.23 -0.31 -20.95
C GLY A 7 -0.42 -0.76 -22.16
N GLY A 8 0.43 0.12 -22.70
CA GLY A 8 1.26 -0.14 -23.89
C GLY A 8 2.20 -1.35 -23.76
N GLN A 9 2.64 -1.66 -22.53
CA GLN A 9 3.40 -2.87 -22.21
C GLN A 9 2.56 -4.15 -22.01
N GLY A 10 1.26 -4.14 -22.33
CA GLY A 10 0.40 -5.33 -22.27
C GLY A 10 0.00 -5.81 -20.86
N ALA A 11 0.41 -5.08 -19.81
CA ALA A 11 0.03 -5.32 -18.43
C ALA A 11 -1.19 -4.50 -18.01
N CYS A 12 -2.03 -5.08 -17.13
CA CYS A 12 -3.21 -4.40 -16.58
C CYS A 12 -2.78 -3.23 -15.68
N LEU A 13 -3.37 -2.05 -15.90
CA LEU A 13 -3.12 -0.83 -15.13
C LEU A 13 -3.60 -0.91 -13.67
N GLY A 14 -4.41 -1.91 -13.32
CA GLY A 14 -4.91 -2.10 -11.95
C GLY A 14 -4.22 -3.24 -11.21
N CYS A 15 -4.12 -4.42 -11.83
CA CYS A 15 -3.60 -5.62 -11.17
C CYS A 15 -2.25 -6.08 -11.71
N HIS A 16 -1.65 -5.37 -12.66
CA HIS A 16 -0.34 -5.65 -13.26
C HIS A 16 -0.17 -7.03 -13.91
N ARG A 17 -1.24 -7.81 -14.00
CA ARG A 17 -1.29 -9.08 -14.75
C ARG A 17 -1.41 -8.82 -16.25
N THR A 18 -0.86 -9.72 -17.06
CA THR A 18 -1.04 -9.69 -18.51
C THR A 18 -2.44 -10.16 -18.91
N LYS A 19 -2.85 -9.88 -20.15
CA LYS A 19 -4.16 -10.32 -20.67
C LYS A 19 -4.32 -11.84 -20.64
N ALA A 20 -3.24 -12.58 -20.93
CA ALA A 20 -3.22 -14.03 -20.89
C ALA A 20 -3.42 -14.57 -19.46
N GLU A 21 -2.75 -13.96 -18.47
CA GLU A 21 -2.86 -14.36 -17.07
C GLU A 21 -4.25 -14.09 -16.49
N VAL A 22 -4.85 -12.95 -16.85
CA VAL A 22 -6.23 -12.63 -16.43
C VAL A 22 -7.24 -13.60 -17.05
N LYS A 23 -7.13 -13.88 -18.36
CA LYS A 23 -8.02 -14.84 -19.04
C LYS A 23 -7.81 -16.28 -18.56
N GLY A 24 -6.57 -16.66 -18.28
CA GLY A 24 -6.18 -18.02 -17.89
C GLY A 24 -6.24 -18.30 -16.39
N TRP A 25 -6.54 -17.30 -15.55
CA TRP A 25 -6.35 -17.37 -14.09
C TRP A 25 -6.94 -18.62 -13.43
N LYS A 26 -8.15 -19.02 -13.83
CA LYS A 26 -8.81 -20.21 -13.28
C LYS A 26 -8.08 -21.52 -13.62
N ARG A 27 -7.41 -21.59 -14.78
CA ARG A 27 -6.69 -22.78 -15.28
C ARG A 27 -5.26 -22.87 -14.78
N LEU A 28 -4.75 -21.84 -14.09
CA LEU A 28 -3.40 -21.85 -13.54
C LEU A 28 -3.32 -22.69 -12.26
N SER A 29 -2.24 -23.44 -12.12
CA SER A 29 -1.88 -24.12 -10.88
C SER A 29 -1.61 -23.13 -9.76
N ALA A 30 -1.65 -23.59 -8.50
CA ALA A 30 -1.32 -22.76 -7.34
C ALA A 30 0.10 -22.18 -7.44
N ALA A 31 1.07 -22.99 -7.89
CA ALA A 31 2.45 -22.56 -8.11
C ALA A 31 2.57 -21.44 -9.16
N ALA A 32 1.86 -21.57 -10.29
CA ALA A 32 1.87 -20.54 -11.33
C ALA A 32 1.23 -19.22 -10.85
N LYS A 33 0.15 -19.32 -10.05
CA LYS A 33 -0.47 -18.14 -9.41
C LYS A 33 0.48 -17.47 -8.42
N ALA A 34 1.22 -18.26 -7.64
CA ALA A 34 2.20 -17.74 -6.68
C ALA A 34 3.34 -16.98 -7.39
N ALA A 35 3.92 -17.55 -8.44
CA ALA A 35 4.98 -16.91 -9.23
C ALA A 35 4.52 -15.57 -9.85
N ILE A 36 3.29 -15.51 -10.38
CA ILE A 36 2.71 -14.27 -10.93
C ILE A 36 2.53 -13.21 -9.83
N ASN A 37 2.03 -13.60 -8.66
CA ASN A 37 1.83 -12.67 -7.55
C ASN A 37 3.17 -12.16 -7.00
N GLU A 38 4.19 -13.01 -6.91
CA GLU A 38 5.53 -12.63 -6.46
C GLU A 38 6.17 -11.62 -7.43
N ARG A 39 6.09 -11.87 -8.74
CA ARG A 39 6.54 -10.91 -9.77
C ARG A 39 5.83 -9.56 -9.64
N ILE A 40 4.50 -9.56 -9.43
CA ILE A 40 3.74 -8.31 -9.22
C ILE A 40 4.24 -7.60 -7.97
N ARG A 41 4.52 -8.33 -6.88
CA ARG A 41 5.02 -7.76 -5.64
C ARG A 41 6.37 -7.07 -5.86
N GLN A 42 7.30 -7.74 -6.53
CA GLN A 42 8.64 -7.22 -6.84
C GLN A 42 8.56 -5.98 -7.76
N GLY A 43 7.77 -6.05 -8.84
CA GLY A 43 7.58 -4.93 -9.77
C GLY A 43 6.81 -3.74 -9.17
N THR A 44 6.02 -3.95 -8.10
CA THR A 44 5.37 -2.86 -7.34
C THR A 44 6.33 -2.20 -6.35
N GLN A 45 7.34 -2.95 -5.89
CA GLN A 45 8.36 -2.46 -4.97
C GLN A 45 9.36 -1.51 -5.65
N GLU A 46 9.60 -1.68 -6.95
CA GLU A 46 10.52 -0.85 -7.74
C GLU A 46 9.92 0.46 -8.26
N VAL A 47 8.61 0.70 -8.12
CA VAL A 47 8.04 1.99 -8.51
C VAL A 47 8.18 2.95 -7.32
N PRO A 48 9.11 3.94 -7.36
CA PRO A 48 9.12 4.98 -6.35
C PRO A 48 7.75 5.67 -6.40
N VAL A 49 7.14 5.87 -5.24
CA VAL A 49 5.85 6.56 -5.03
C VAL A 49 5.91 8.06 -5.44
N ALA A 50 6.88 8.44 -6.27
CA ALA A 50 7.28 9.80 -6.57
C ALA A 50 6.54 10.43 -7.77
N ALA A 51 5.83 9.68 -8.61
CA ALA A 51 5.42 10.20 -9.93
C ALA A 51 3.90 10.28 -10.19
N ARG A 52 3.06 10.56 -9.18
CA ARG A 52 1.67 10.98 -9.45
C ARG A 52 1.32 12.27 -8.69
N ASN A 53 1.45 13.39 -9.41
CA ASN A 53 1.00 14.76 -9.11
C ASN A 53 1.70 15.49 -7.96
N GLY A 54 2.63 16.40 -8.22
CA GLY A 54 3.33 17.25 -7.23
C GLY A 54 2.46 18.07 -6.25
N LYS A 55 1.14 18.20 -6.45
CA LYS A 55 0.19 18.75 -5.45
C LYS A 55 -0.28 17.72 -4.39
N ALA A 56 -0.25 16.42 -4.70
CA ALA A 56 -0.65 15.34 -3.80
C ALA A 56 0.39 15.03 -2.70
N PRO A 57 1.73 15.08 -2.94
CA PRO A 57 2.75 14.91 -1.91
C PRO A 57 2.59 15.92 -0.78
N ARG A 58 2.39 17.21 -1.07
CA ARG A 58 2.21 18.25 -0.04
C ARG A 58 0.96 18.04 0.82
N LYS A 59 -0.17 17.70 0.20
CA LYS A 59 -1.41 17.37 0.94
C LYS A 59 -1.24 16.10 1.77
N ARG A 60 -0.52 15.09 1.25
CA ARG A 60 -0.24 13.85 1.96
C ARG A 60 0.71 14.07 3.14
N LEU A 61 1.77 14.86 2.97
CA LEU A 61 2.69 15.26 4.03
C LEU A 61 1.93 15.94 5.18
N ARG A 62 1.11 16.96 4.89
CA ARG A 62 0.26 17.61 5.91
C ARG A 62 -0.68 16.63 6.62
N LYS A 63 -1.23 15.65 5.90
CA LYS A 63 -2.10 14.63 6.51
C LYS A 63 -1.31 13.68 7.41
N LEU A 64 -0.09 13.32 7.01
CA LEU A 64 0.82 12.51 7.81
C LEU A 64 1.27 13.27 9.06
N GLU A 65 1.68 14.54 8.97
CA GLU A 65 2.02 15.39 10.12
C GLU A 65 0.87 15.48 11.12
N ARG A 66 -0.36 15.72 10.66
CA ARG A 66 -1.55 15.73 11.54
C ARG A 66 -1.77 14.37 12.21
N LYS A 67 -1.47 13.27 11.52
CA LYS A 67 -1.64 11.92 12.08
C LYS A 67 -0.54 11.63 13.10
N ILE A 68 0.70 12.05 12.83
CA ILE A 68 1.83 11.96 13.75
C ILE A 68 1.49 12.74 15.03
N GLY A 69 1.11 14.01 14.94
CA GLY A 69 0.76 14.81 16.12
C GLY A 69 -0.38 14.22 16.96
N LYS A 70 -1.41 13.63 16.32
CA LYS A 70 -2.48 12.92 17.05
C LYS A 70 -1.97 11.68 17.79
N LEU A 71 -1.07 10.92 17.16
CA LEU A 71 -0.50 9.73 17.75
C LEU A 71 0.47 10.08 18.87
N GLU A 72 1.25 11.14 18.73
CA GLU A 72 2.15 11.67 19.76
C GLU A 72 1.35 12.15 20.98
N ALA A 73 0.25 12.88 20.78
CA ALA A 73 -0.64 13.30 21.86
C ALA A 73 -1.25 12.09 22.59
N LYS A 74 -1.69 11.07 21.84
CA LYS A 74 -2.21 9.82 22.44
C LYS A 74 -1.11 9.07 23.21
N LEU A 75 0.10 9.04 22.67
CA LEU A 75 1.25 8.40 23.32
C LEU A 75 1.61 9.13 24.61
N ALA A 76 1.59 10.47 24.61
CA ALA A 76 1.83 11.27 25.80
C ALA A 76 0.77 11.01 26.88
N ALA A 77 -0.52 10.94 26.50
CA ALA A 77 -1.61 10.62 27.43
C ALA A 77 -1.42 9.23 28.04
N LEU A 78 -1.13 8.20 27.22
CA LEU A 78 -0.89 6.84 27.72
C LEU A 78 0.36 6.76 28.61
N ARG A 79 1.39 7.55 28.33
CA ARG A 79 2.57 7.65 29.20
C ARG A 79 2.23 8.30 30.54
N ALA A 80 1.46 9.39 30.55
CA ALA A 80 1.00 10.03 31.78
C ALA A 80 0.10 9.09 32.60
N GLU A 81 -0.78 8.32 31.94
CA GLU A 81 -1.61 7.31 32.60
C GLU A 81 -0.75 6.20 33.22
N ARG A 82 0.27 5.72 32.50
CA ARG A 82 1.26 4.79 33.05
C ARG A 82 1.98 5.39 34.25
N ASP A 83 2.42 6.64 34.17
CA ASP A 83 3.18 7.30 35.24
C ASP A 83 2.31 7.47 36.49
N ALA A 84 1.04 7.85 36.33
CA ALA A 84 0.06 7.91 37.42
C ALA A 84 -0.22 6.53 38.06
N MET A 85 -0.08 5.43 37.32
CA MET A 85 -0.15 4.08 37.87
C MET A 85 1.18 3.60 38.47
N ALA A 86 2.30 4.18 38.06
CA ALA A 86 3.66 3.78 38.46
C ALA A 86 4.21 4.60 39.63
N ASP A 87 3.63 5.75 39.94
CA ASP A 87 3.75 6.48 41.20
C ASP A 87 2.54 6.16 42.10
N PRO A 88 2.56 5.04 42.86
CA PRO A 88 1.64 4.87 43.96
C PRO A 88 2.17 5.72 45.13
N ASP A 89 1.46 6.79 45.47
CA ASP A 89 1.40 7.23 46.88
C ASP A 89 0.86 6.07 47.75
#